data_AF-A0A535L3J2-F1
#
_entry.id   AF-A0A535L3J2-F1
#
_cell.length_a   1.000
_cell.length_b   1.000
_cell.length_c   1.000
_cell.angle_alpha   90.00
_cell.angle_beta   90.00
_cell.angle_gamma   90.00
#
_symmetry.space_group_name_H-M   'P 1'
#
loop_
_entity.id
_entity.type
_entity.pdbx_description
1 polymer ?
#
loop_
_entity_poly.entity_id
_entity_poly.type
_entity_poly.pdbx_seq_one_letter_code
_entity_poly.pdbx_strand_id
1 'polypeptide(L)' 'METFDAIRTVLAVRHFKDIPIPEPIVRQIVEAGHLTASAGNGQPWHFIVVRDKETLRRLGQLAPTGP' A
#
# COMPACT_ATOMS: atom_id res chain seq x y z
N MET A 1 -4.65 18.42 3.69
CA MET A 1 -3.29 18.28 4.24
C MET A 1 -2.35 18.48 3.08
N GLU A 2 -1.37 19.35 3.22
CA GLU A 2 -0.40 19.61 2.17
C GLU A 2 0.65 18.49 2.12
N THR A 3 1.27 18.29 0.95
CA THR A 3 2.22 17.19 0.72
C THR A 3 3.35 17.14 1.76
N PHE A 4 3.91 18.30 2.15
CA PHE A 4 4.99 18.36 3.13
C PHE A 4 4.56 17.92 4.53
N ASP A 5 3.32 18.18 4.93
CA ASP A 5 2.79 17.77 6.22
C ASP A 5 2.64 16.24 6.26
N ALA A 6 2.15 15.65 5.17
CA ALA A 6 1.99 14.20 5.02
C ALA A 6 3.32 13.46 5.18
N ILE A 7 4.39 14.01 4.57
CA ILE A 7 5.74 13.43 4.62
C ILE A 7 6.32 13.52 6.03
N ARG A 8 6.18 14.68 6.69
CA ARG A 8 6.73 14.90 8.04
C ARG A 8 6.04 14.09 9.13
N THR A 9 4.77 13.75 8.93
CA THR A 9 3.93 13.08 9.93
C THR A 9 3.76 11.58 9.68
N VAL A 10 4.56 10.98 8.79
CA VAL A 10 4.44 9.57 8.47
C VAL A 10 4.64 8.69 9.72
N LEU A 11 3.75 7.71 9.91
CA LEU A 11 3.75 6.81 11.07
C LEU A 11 3.67 5.35 10.62
N ALA A 12 4.42 4.49 11.30
CA ALA A 12 4.28 3.04 11.16
C ALA A 12 3.05 2.55 11.94
N VAL A 13 1.90 2.48 11.28
CA VAL A 13 0.64 1.98 11.86
C VAL A 13 0.62 0.45 11.83
N ARG A 14 0.29 -0.19 12.96
CA ARG A 14 0.22 -1.66 13.13
C ARG A 14 -1.14 -2.19 13.57
N HIS A 15 -2.10 -1.31 13.83
CA HIS A 15 -3.46 -1.68 14.23
C HIS A 15 -4.44 -0.96 13.30
N PHE A 16 -5.31 -1.74 12.66
CA PHE A 16 -6.25 -1.24 11.66
C PHE A 16 -7.69 -1.57 12.07
N LYS A 17 -8.62 -0.72 11.67
CA LYS A 17 -10.06 -1.02 11.79
C LYS A 17 -10.42 -2.13 10.82
N ASP A 18 -11.41 -2.95 11.17
CA ASP A 18 -11.94 -4.00 10.29
C ASP A 18 -12.88 -3.44 9.21
N ILE A 19 -12.41 -2.41 8.49
CA ILE A 19 -13.18 -1.67 7.48
C ILE A 19 -12.40 -1.72 6.16
N PRO A 20 -13.00 -2.24 5.08
CA PRO A 20 -12.33 -2.28 3.78
C PRO A 20 -12.17 -0.86 3.22
N ILE A 21 -11.05 -0.64 2.52
CA ILE A 21 -10.84 0.60 1.76
C ILE A 21 -11.70 0.58 0.49
N PRO A 22 -12.47 1.64 0.20
CA PRO A 22 -13.23 1.79 -1.04
C PRO A 22 -12.34 1.63 -2.28
N GLU A 23 -12.87 0.96 -3.31
CA GLU A 23 -12.18 0.70 -4.58
C GLU A 23 -11.56 1.95 -5.23
N PRO A 24 -12.24 3.12 -5.31
CA PRO A 24 -11.65 4.31 -5.93
C PRO A 24 -10.38 4.79 -5.22
N ILE A 25 -10.32 4.67 -3.89
CA ILE A 25 -9.16 5.06 -3.09
C ILE A 25 -8.00 4.09 -3.33
N VAL A 26 -8.28 2.79 -3.40
CA VAL A 26 -7.25 1.78 -3.73
C VAL A 26 -6.64 2.05 -5.10
N ARG A 27 -7.46 2.37 -6.11
CA ARG A 27 -6.97 2.73 -7.45
C ARG A 27 -6.08 3.96 -7.42
N GLN A 28 -6.48 4.99 -6.69
CA GLN A 28 -5.67 6.21 -6.56
C GLN A 28 -4.30 5.94 -5.93
N ILE A 29 -4.21 5.03 -4.96
CA ILE A 29 -2.94 4.63 -4.34
C ILE A 29 -2.06 3.88 -5.34
N VAL A 30 -2.61 2.92 -6.08
CA VAL A 30 -1.86 2.16 -7.09
C VAL A 30 -1.37 3.08 -8.20
N GLU A 31 -2.21 4.01 -8.65
CA GLU A 31 -1.84 4.99 -9.67
C GLU A 31 -0.68 5.89 -9.22
N ALA A 32 -0.71 6.37 -7.98
CA ALA A 32 0.39 7.16 -7.42
C ALA A 32 1.72 6.38 -7.41
N GLY A 33 1.67 5.07 -7.14
CA GLY A 33 2.84 4.20 -7.24
C GLY A 33 3.30 3.97 -8.68
N HIS A 34 2.36 3.77 -9.61
CA HIS A 34 2.62 3.58 -11.03
C HIS A 34 3.33 4.78 -11.67
N LEU A 35 2.90 6.00 -11.31
CA LEU A 35 3.45 7.27 -11.81
C LEU A 35 4.83 7.62 -11.25
N THR A 36 5.42 6.79 -10.39
CA THR A 36 6.76 7.04 -9.85
C THR A 36 7.83 6.94 -10.93
N ALA A 37 8.93 7.68 -10.76
CA ALA A 37 10.04 7.67 -11.68
C ALA A 37 10.60 6.24 -11.85
N SER A 38 10.90 5.85 -13.09
CA SER A 38 11.54 4.58 -13.42
C SER A 38 12.65 4.77 -14.43
N ALA A 39 13.73 3.98 -14.31
CA ALA A 39 14.88 4.06 -15.21
C ALA A 39 14.43 3.83 -16.66
N GLY A 40 14.75 4.78 -17.55
CA GLY A 40 14.35 4.72 -18.96
C GLY A 40 12.84 4.64 -19.18
N ASN A 41 12.02 5.04 -18.20
CA ASN A 41 10.56 4.85 -18.20
C ASN A 41 10.10 3.39 -18.36
N GLY A 42 10.91 2.42 -17.91
CA GLY A 42 10.62 1.01 -18.08
C GLY A 42 9.43 0.49 -17.26
N GLN A 43 8.98 1.24 -16.25
CA GLN A 43 7.78 0.97 -15.45
C GLN A 43 7.62 -0.52 -15.04
N PRO A 44 8.63 -1.15 -14.40
CA PRO A 44 8.65 -2.60 -14.16
C PRO A 44 7.70 -3.06 -13.03
N TRP A 45 6.85 -2.16 -12.53
CA TRP A 45 6.05 -2.37 -11.33
C TRP A 45 4.86 -3.30 -11.60
N HIS A 46 4.65 -4.25 -10.71
CA HIS A 46 3.46 -5.09 -10.69
C HIS A 46 2.79 -4.94 -9.32
N PHE A 47 1.56 -4.41 -9.30
CA PHE A 47 0.79 -4.22 -8.08
C PHE A 47 -0.30 -5.28 -7.99
N ILE A 48 -0.32 -6.03 -6.88
CA ILE A 48 -1.34 -7.05 -6.59
C ILE A 48 -2.13 -6.59 -5.37
N VAL A 49 -3.41 -6.30 -5.56
CA VAL A 49 -4.32 -5.93 -4.47
C VAL A 49 -4.98 -7.19 -3.92
N VAL A 50 -4.62 -7.57 -2.69
CA VAL A 50 -5.23 -8.70 -1.99
C VAL A 50 -6.35 -8.20 -1.08
N ARG A 51 -7.61 -8.54 -1.40
CA ARG A 51 -8.79 -8.18 -0.59
C ARG A 51 -9.25 -9.29 0.34
N ASP A 52 -8.90 -10.53 0.03
CA ASP A 52 -9.28 -11.68 0.84
C ASP A 52 -8.47 -11.74 2.14
N LYS A 53 -9.18 -11.72 3.28
CA LYS A 53 -8.56 -11.67 4.61
C LYS A 53 -7.81 -12.94 4.96
N GLU A 54 -8.25 -14.10 4.46
CA GLU A 54 -7.56 -15.36 4.73
C GLU A 54 -6.20 -15.39 4.02
N THR A 55 -6.17 -14.97 2.75
CA THR A 55 -4.95 -14.82 1.96
C THR A 55 -3.98 -13.84 2.63
N LEU A 56 -4.47 -12.69 3.10
CA LEU A 56 -3.64 -11.73 3.86
C LEU A 56 -3.06 -12.35 5.14
N ARG A 57 -3.84 -13.14 5.90
CA ARG A 57 -3.33 -13.83 7.10
C ARG A 57 -2.23 -14.83 6.76
N ARG A 58 -2.42 -15.63 5.72
CA ARG A 58 -1.42 -16.60 5.25
C ARG A 58 -0.13 -15.89 4.81
N LEU A 59 -0.22 -14.76 4.10
CA LEU A 59 0.94 -13.95 3.73
C LEU A 59 1.65 -13.36 4.96
N GLY A 60 0.90 -12.87 5.95
CA GLY A 60 1.45 -12.33 7.19
C GLY A 60 2.29 -13.35 7.96
N GLN A 61 1.89 -14.63 7.95
CA GLN A 61 2.66 -15.72 8.59
C GLN A 61 4.05 -15.96 7.96
N LEU A 62 4.28 -15.49 6.74
CA LEU A 62 5.58 -15.61 6.05
C LEU A 62 6.52 -14.44 6.36
N ALA A 63 6.02 -13.36 6.96
CA ALA A 63 6.81 -12.17 7.23
C ALA A 63 7.79 -12.42 8.40
N PRO A 64 9.10 -12.12 8.25
CA PRO A 64 10.09 -12.37 9.29
C PRO A 64 10.08 -11.31 10.41
N THR A 65 9.35 -10.20 10.23
CA THR A 65 9.29 -9.07 11.17
C THR A 65 7.91 -8.43 11.20
N GLY A 66 7.60 -7.74 12.31
CA GLY A 66 6.26 -7.21 12.61
C GLY A 66 5.47 -8.14 13.55
N PRO A 67 4.41 -7.64 14.21
CA PRO A 67 3.34 -8.50 14.72
C PRO A 67 2.52 -9.12 13.59
#